data_AF-A0A3L8DM62-F1
#
_entry.id   AF-A0A3L8DM62-F1
#
_cell.length_a   1.000
_cell.length_b   1.000
_cell.length_c   1.000
_cell.angle_alpha   90.00
_cell.angle_beta   90.00
_cell.angle_gamma   90.00
#
_symmetry.space_group_name_H-M   'P 1'
#
loop_
_entity.id
_entity.type
_entity.pdbx_description
1 polymer ?
#
loop_
_entity_poly.entity_id
_entity_poly.type
_entity_poly.pdbx_seq_one_letter_code
_entity_poly.pdbx_strand_id
1 'polypeptide(L)'
;MRRLCEQRCEQQLKPEIRIEIVKQFVLRSECLKTGWILTGYPKTVEDFKLLDMIPTPPNRVIILEVDIETCRERLLNRRHNTDESEHDFTSTDSFKIDLDYELNFHSENHRNVIEQNLREYKENIESILQYTRNTASVMDATGKRTLVRERLEACLMRPAPSVKSRIPEPLLTTEPMDIEFDPNDEPDPSIFDDIRVPEPKYSFI
;
A
#
# COMPACT_ATOMS: atom_id res chain seq x y z
N MET A 1 5.96 -5.75 24.94
CA MET A 1 5.64 -4.60 24.07
C MET A 1 6.89 -3.75 23.93
N ARG A 2 7.63 -3.84 22.82
CA ARG A 2 8.86 -3.05 22.62
C ARG A 2 8.57 -1.98 21.57
N ARG A 3 8.45 -0.73 22.04
CA ARG A 3 8.48 0.47 21.21
C ARG A 3 9.84 0.51 20.51
N LEU A 4 9.84 0.53 19.18
CA LEU A 4 11.06 0.74 18.41
C LEU A 4 11.39 2.23 18.46
N CYS A 5 12.56 2.50 19.05
CA CYS A 5 13.28 3.75 19.17
C CYS A 5 12.99 4.77 18.06
N GLU A 6 12.56 5.98 18.47
CA GLU A 6 12.70 7.21 17.69
C GLU A 6 14.19 7.56 17.59
N GLN A 7 14.88 6.97 16.62
CA GLN A 7 16.14 7.53 16.14
C GLN A 7 15.88 8.25 14.83
N ARG A 8 15.96 9.58 14.91
CA ARG A 8 16.12 10.51 13.78
C ARG A 8 17.13 9.93 12.78
N CYS A 9 16.63 9.46 11.65
CA CYS A 9 17.41 9.38 10.42
C CYS A 9 16.83 10.41 9.47
N GLU A 10 17.50 11.55 9.32
CA GLU A 10 17.25 12.53 8.25
C GLU A 10 17.63 11.98 6.86
N GLN A 11 18.00 10.70 6.78
CA GLN A 11 18.22 9.99 5.54
C GLN A 11 16.96 9.19 5.23
N GLN A 12 16.26 9.58 4.15
CA GLN A 12 15.26 8.71 3.55
C GLN A 12 15.93 7.37 3.22
N LEU A 13 15.48 6.32 3.91
CA LEU A 13 15.96 4.96 3.65
C LEU A 13 15.73 4.63 2.18
N LYS A 14 16.74 4.04 1.55
CA LYS A 14 16.65 3.57 0.17
C LYS A 14 15.44 2.63 0.00
N PRO A 15 14.74 2.68 -1.16
CA PRO A 15 13.53 1.89 -1.37
C PRO A 15 13.76 0.39 -1.22
N GLU A 16 14.95 -0.11 -1.57
CA GLU A 16 15.33 -1.52 -1.44
C GLU A 16 15.39 -1.96 0.04
N ILE A 17 15.89 -1.11 0.92
CA ILE A 17 15.97 -1.41 2.35
C ILE A 17 14.56 -1.38 2.96
N ARG A 18 13.74 -0.40 2.55
CA ARG A 18 12.36 -0.28 3.05
C ARG A 18 11.52 -1.49 2.69
N ILE A 19 11.60 -1.97 1.44
CA ILE A 19 10.85 -3.17 1.05
C ILE A 19 11.35 -4.42 1.76
N GLU A 20 12.66 -4.55 1.99
CA GLU A 20 13.21 -5.70 2.71
C GLU A 20 12.68 -5.77 4.14
N ILE A 21 12.61 -4.62 4.83
CA ILE A 21 11.98 -4.52 6.15
C ILE A 21 10.51 -4.97 6.07
N VAL A 22 9.73 -4.40 5.14
CA VAL A 22 8.30 -4.74 4.98
C VAL A 22 8.12 -6.23 4.70
N LYS A 23 8.92 -6.80 3.80
CA LYS A 23 8.90 -8.22 3.42
C LYS A 23 9.14 -9.12 4.62
N GLN A 24 10.09 -8.79 5.50
CA GLN A 24 10.34 -9.56 6.73
C GLN A 24 9.16 -9.55 7.71
N PHE A 25 8.30 -8.54 7.70
CA PHE A 25 7.10 -8.51 8.52
C PHE A 25 5.93 -9.23 7.86
N VAL A 26 5.70 -8.97 6.57
CA VAL A 26 4.57 -9.54 5.81
C VAL A 26 4.70 -11.06 5.67
N LEU A 27 5.91 -11.59 5.54
CA LEU A 27 6.16 -13.03 5.44
C LEU A 27 6.20 -13.77 6.79
N ARG A 28 5.89 -13.10 7.90
CA ARG A 28 5.75 -13.79 9.20
C ARG A 28 4.55 -14.71 9.16
N SER A 29 4.68 -15.86 9.81
CA SER A 29 3.63 -16.90 9.86
C SER A 29 2.29 -16.37 10.37
N GLU A 30 2.29 -15.42 11.31
CA GLU A 30 1.07 -14.77 11.79
C GLU A 30 0.42 -13.93 10.69
N CYS A 31 1.19 -13.05 10.03
CA CYS A 31 0.70 -12.20 8.95
C CYS A 31 0.20 -13.00 7.73
N LEU A 32 0.80 -14.15 7.43
CA LEU A 32 0.32 -15.05 6.38
C LEU A 32 -1.01 -15.72 6.74
N LYS A 33 -1.27 -15.97 8.03
CA LYS A 33 -2.52 -16.58 8.51
C LYS A 33 -3.66 -15.58 8.68
N THR A 34 -3.36 -14.40 9.25
CA THR A 34 -4.38 -13.39 9.60
C THR A 34 -4.50 -12.27 8.56
N GLY A 35 -3.61 -12.22 7.58
CA GLY A 35 -3.44 -11.07 6.71
C GLY A 35 -2.66 -9.94 7.39
N TRP A 36 -2.46 -8.86 6.63
CA TRP A 36 -1.71 -7.68 7.04
C TRP A 36 -2.34 -6.41 6.48
N ILE A 37 -2.12 -5.29 7.17
CA ILE A 37 -2.52 -3.95 6.73
C ILE A 37 -1.29 -3.06 6.84
N LEU A 38 -0.93 -2.38 5.75
CA LEU A 38 0.13 -1.38 5.75
C LEU A 38 -0.48 0.02 5.70
N THR A 39 0.05 0.92 6.53
CA THR A 39 -0.34 2.33 6.58
C THR A 39 0.91 3.20 6.41
N GLY A 40 0.84 4.24 5.57
CA GLY A 40 1.96 5.15 5.34
C GLY A 40 3.10 4.58 4.47
N TYR A 41 2.90 3.39 3.90
CA TYR A 41 3.74 2.76 2.88
C TYR A 41 2.80 2.09 1.87
N PRO A 42 3.08 2.17 0.55
CA PRO A 42 4.20 2.83 -0.13
C PRO A 42 4.07 4.35 -0.22
N LYS A 43 5.19 5.06 -0.42
CA LYS A 43 5.24 6.52 -0.57
C LYS A 43 5.52 6.97 -2.00
N THR A 44 6.35 6.22 -2.73
CA THR A 44 6.62 6.46 -4.16
C THR A 44 6.10 5.30 -5.01
N VAL A 45 6.11 5.49 -6.33
CA VAL A 45 5.72 4.43 -7.27
C VAL A 45 6.76 3.31 -7.30
N GLU A 46 8.04 3.62 -7.11
CA GLU A 46 9.10 2.61 -7.03
C GLU A 46 8.87 1.68 -5.83
N ASP A 47 8.50 2.24 -4.67
CA ASP A 47 8.12 1.44 -3.51
C ASP A 47 6.94 0.53 -3.82
N PHE A 48 5.94 1.06 -4.53
CA PHE A 48 4.75 0.31 -4.90
C PHE A 48 5.11 -0.87 -5.81
N LYS A 49 5.92 -0.62 -6.84
CA LYS A 49 6.40 -1.68 -7.75
C LYS A 49 7.16 -2.77 -7.00
N LEU A 50 8.04 -2.39 -6.08
CA LEU A 50 8.77 -3.34 -5.25
C LEU A 50 7.83 -4.11 -4.31
N LEU A 51 6.79 -3.45 -3.79
CA LEU A 51 5.76 -4.10 -2.97
C LEU A 51 4.95 -5.12 -3.77
N ASP A 52 4.64 -4.86 -5.03
CA ASP A 52 3.93 -5.82 -5.88
C ASP A 52 4.81 -7.02 -6.28
N MET A 53 6.15 -6.91 -6.21
CA MET A 53 7.09 -8.00 -6.51
C MET A 53 7.24 -9.00 -5.37
N ILE A 54 6.70 -8.73 -4.17
CA ILE A 54 6.79 -9.69 -3.07
C ILE A 54 5.81 -10.86 -3.30
N PRO A 55 6.07 -12.04 -2.72
CA PRO A 55 5.23 -13.23 -2.92
C PRO A 55 3.75 -13.04 -2.55
N THR A 56 3.47 -12.10 -1.65
CA THR A 56 2.13 -11.76 -1.18
C THR A 56 1.85 -10.28 -1.43
N PRO A 57 1.52 -9.87 -2.67
CA PRO A 57 1.20 -8.48 -2.98
C PRO A 57 -0.11 -8.03 -2.30
N PRO A 58 -0.36 -6.71 -2.17
CA PRO A 58 -1.57 -6.19 -1.56
C PRO A 58 -2.83 -6.57 -2.36
N ASN A 59 -3.76 -7.28 -1.72
CA ASN A 59 -5.06 -7.63 -2.31
C ASN A 59 -5.97 -6.41 -2.49
N ARG A 60 -5.77 -5.36 -1.69
CA ARG A 60 -6.54 -4.11 -1.74
C ARG A 60 -5.65 -2.91 -1.49
N VAL A 61 -5.96 -1.85 -2.22
CA VAL A 61 -5.38 -0.52 -2.00
C VAL A 61 -6.55 0.42 -1.75
N ILE A 62 -6.54 1.09 -0.61
CA ILE A 62 -7.61 2.04 -0.24
C ILE A 62 -6.97 3.41 -0.10
N ILE A 63 -7.46 4.37 -0.87
CA ILE A 63 -6.96 5.75 -0.87
C ILE A 63 -8.04 6.61 -0.22
N LEU A 64 -7.67 7.21 0.92
CA LEU A 64 -8.53 8.14 1.63
C LEU A 64 -8.29 9.54 1.07
N GLU A 65 -9.24 10.02 0.29
CA GLU A 65 -9.17 11.33 -0.35
C GLU A 65 -9.70 12.40 0.60
N VAL A 66 -8.86 13.38 0.87
CA VAL A 66 -9.16 14.55 1.68
C VAL A 66 -8.42 15.72 1.08
N ASP A 67 -9.05 16.89 1.05
CA ASP A 67 -8.39 18.11 0.65
C ASP A 67 -7.12 18.37 1.49
N ILE A 68 -6.06 18.85 0.81
CA ILE A 68 -4.74 19.03 1.42
C ILE A 68 -4.80 20.08 2.53
N GLU A 69 -5.59 21.15 2.37
CA GLU A 69 -5.72 22.18 3.39
C GLU A 69 -6.45 21.64 4.62
N THR A 70 -7.50 20.84 4.41
CA THR A 70 -8.17 20.13 5.50
C THR A 70 -7.21 19.17 6.24
N CYS A 71 -6.36 18.44 5.52
CA CYS A 71 -5.33 17.59 6.11
C CYS A 71 -4.33 18.41 6.94
N ARG A 72 -3.88 19.54 6.40
CA ARG A 72 -2.95 20.45 7.05
C ARG A 72 -3.51 20.96 8.38
N GLU A 73 -4.73 21.49 8.37
CA GLU A 73 -5.41 21.97 9.57
C GLU A 73 -5.54 20.86 10.62
N ARG A 74 -5.96 19.66 10.22
CA ARG A 74 -6.09 18.51 11.12
C ARG A 74 -4.75 18.11 11.75
N LEU A 75 -3.67 18.11 10.98
CA LEU A 75 -2.34 17.74 11.47
C LEU A 75 -1.75 18.80 12.41
N LEU A 76 -1.95 20.09 12.12
CA LEU A 76 -1.51 21.18 12.99
C LEU A 76 -2.31 21.22 14.30
N ASN A 77 -3.62 20.96 14.24
CA ASN A 77 -4.50 20.95 15.41
C ASN A 77 -4.36 19.70 16.28
N ARG A 78 -3.80 18.60 15.75
CA ARG A 78 -3.65 17.33 16.48
C ARG A 78 -2.89 17.45 17.81
N ARG A 79 -1.97 18.41 17.95
CA ARG A 79 -1.20 18.63 19.18
C ARG A 79 -1.99 19.35 20.28
N HIS A 80 -3.01 20.12 19.90
CA HIS A 80 -3.86 20.85 20.84
C HIS A 80 -4.84 19.93 21.61
N ASN A 81 -5.05 18.69 21.14
CA ASN A 81 -5.99 17.74 21.73
C ASN A 81 -5.32 16.66 22.60
N THR A 82 -4.11 16.93 23.13
CA THR A 82 -3.42 15.97 24.01
C THR A 82 -4.15 15.76 25.35
N ASP A 83 -5.13 16.61 25.68
CA ASP A 83 -5.97 16.49 26.87
C ASP A 83 -7.22 15.61 26.71
N GLU A 84 -7.54 15.09 25.51
CA GLU A 84 -8.63 14.11 25.32
C GLU A 84 -8.11 12.67 25.28
N SER A 85 -7.19 12.34 26.19
CA SER A 85 -6.92 10.97 26.59
C SER A 85 -7.54 10.73 27.95
N GLU A 86 -8.76 10.20 27.98
CA GLU A 86 -9.25 9.43 29.12
C GLU A 86 -8.26 8.30 29.40
N HIS A 87 -7.30 8.51 30.29
CA HIS A 87 -6.70 7.50 31.17
C HIS A 87 -5.90 8.21 32.28
N ASP A 88 -6.47 8.16 33.48
CA ASP A 88 -5.84 8.41 34.78
C ASP A 88 -4.36 8.02 34.81
N PHE A 89 -3.46 8.98 35.03
CA PHE A 89 -2.28 8.81 35.89
C PHE A 89 -1.93 10.15 36.53
N THR A 90 -2.30 10.26 37.80
CA THR A 90 -1.96 11.35 38.71
C THR A 90 -0.46 11.49 38.92
N SER A 91 -0.02 12.75 38.92
CA SER A 91 1.05 13.33 39.75
C SER A 91 2.50 12.93 39.43
N THR A 92 3.32 13.89 39.00
CA THR A 92 4.35 14.49 39.88
C THR A 92 4.89 15.79 39.27
N ASP A 93 5.21 16.68 40.19
CA ASP A 93 5.53 18.09 40.15
C ASP A 93 6.73 18.53 39.29
N SER A 94 6.67 19.80 38.91
CA SER A 94 7.76 20.76 38.69
C SER A 94 8.92 20.41 37.74
N PHE A 95 8.99 21.11 36.60
CA PHE A 95 10.14 21.97 36.23
C PHE A 95 9.65 23.06 35.25
N LYS A 96 9.44 24.29 35.75
CA LYS A 96 9.34 25.49 34.90
C LYS A 96 10.76 25.90 34.51
N ILE A 97 11.31 25.28 33.48
CA ILE A 97 12.53 25.75 32.80
C ILE A 97 12.10 26.11 31.38
N ASP A 98 12.26 27.39 31.05
CA ASP A 98 12.24 28.01 29.71
C ASP A 98 11.45 27.26 28.60
N LEU A 99 10.20 26.92 28.92
CA LEU A 99 9.35 26.03 28.13
C LEU A 99 9.01 26.65 26.77
N ASP A 100 9.09 27.98 26.65
CA ASP A 100 8.66 28.72 25.47
C ASP A 100 9.62 28.52 24.28
N TYR A 101 10.95 28.51 24.51
CA TYR A 101 11.91 28.26 23.43
C TYR A 101 11.89 26.80 22.94
N GLU A 102 11.75 25.83 23.84
CA GLU A 102 11.71 24.41 23.49
C GLU A 102 10.35 23.99 22.88
N LEU A 103 9.24 24.59 23.34
CA LEU A 103 7.92 24.44 22.72
C LEU A 103 7.93 25.00 21.29
N ASN A 104 8.49 26.21 21.09
CA ASN A 104 8.55 26.87 19.79
C ASN A 104 9.46 26.11 18.80
N PHE A 105 10.61 25.60 19.24
CA PHE A 105 11.46 24.78 18.39
C PHE A 105 10.77 23.45 18.01
N HIS A 106 10.04 22.83 18.94
CA HIS A 106 9.28 21.62 18.65
C HIS A 106 8.06 21.90 17.76
N SER A 107 7.39 23.04 17.88
CA SER A 107 6.23 23.40 17.04
C SER A 107 6.63 23.75 15.62
N GLU A 108 7.71 24.52 15.43
CA GLU A 108 8.22 24.88 14.10
C GLU A 108 8.78 23.66 13.36
N ASN A 109 9.54 22.79 14.04
CA ASN A 109 10.00 21.54 13.44
C ASN A 109 8.82 20.63 13.07
N HIS A 110 7.80 20.52 13.93
CA HIS A 110 6.61 19.73 13.64
C HIS A 110 5.84 20.28 12.43
N ARG A 111 5.67 21.60 12.35
CA ARG A 111 5.05 22.26 11.20
C ARG A 111 5.84 21.99 9.92
N ASN A 112 7.15 22.21 9.93
CA ASN A 112 8.01 21.98 8.77
C ASN A 112 7.97 20.52 8.30
N VAL A 113 7.93 19.56 9.23
CA VAL A 113 7.78 18.13 8.91
C VAL A 113 6.41 17.84 8.28
N ILE A 114 5.32 18.43 8.78
CA ILE A 114 3.99 18.29 8.17
C ILE A 114 3.99 18.84 6.75
N GLU A 115 4.48 20.06 6.54
CA GLU A 115 4.54 20.69 5.22
C GLU A 115 5.36 19.85 4.23
N GLN A 116 6.50 19.33 4.67
CA GLN A 116 7.34 18.49 3.85
C GLN A 116 6.65 17.17 3.47
N ASN A 117 5.95 16.53 4.42
CA ASN A 117 5.19 15.31 4.16
C ASN A 117 4.01 15.56 3.21
N LEU A 118 3.29 16.69 3.36
CA LEU A 118 2.19 17.05 2.46
C LEU A 118 2.69 17.34 1.04
N ARG A 119 3.86 17.98 0.92
CA ARG A 119 4.53 18.20 -0.37
C ARG A 119 4.93 16.87 -1.02
N GLU A 120 5.62 16.00 -0.28
CA GLU A 120 6.02 14.67 -0.76
C GLU A 120 4.80 13.85 -1.23
N TYR A 121 3.70 13.89 -0.46
CA TYR A 121 2.47 13.22 -0.86
C TYR A 121 1.90 13.77 -2.16
N LYS A 122 1.79 15.10 -2.28
CA LYS A 122 1.23 15.76 -3.48
C LYS A 122 2.03 15.44 -4.74
N GLU A 123 3.35 15.39 -4.64
CA GLU A 123 4.24 15.08 -5.76
C GLU A 123 4.14 13.61 -6.22
N ASN A 124 3.85 12.68 -5.30
CA ASN A 124 3.86 11.25 -5.60
C ASN A 124 2.49 10.63 -5.85
N ILE A 125 1.40 11.23 -5.35
CA ILE A 125 0.07 10.60 -5.36
C ILE A 125 -0.47 10.38 -6.77
N GLU A 126 -0.27 11.31 -7.69
CA GLU A 126 -0.72 11.17 -9.09
C GLU A 126 -0.09 9.95 -9.76
N SER A 127 1.21 9.77 -9.55
CA SER A 127 1.97 8.64 -10.08
C SER A 127 1.48 7.31 -9.48
N ILE A 128 1.15 7.28 -8.18
CA ILE A 128 0.58 6.10 -7.51
C ILE A 128 -0.82 5.79 -8.04
N LEU A 129 -1.67 6.81 -8.21
CA LEU A 129 -3.02 6.65 -8.79
C LEU A 129 -2.93 6.11 -10.22
N GLN A 130 -2.02 6.65 -11.04
CA GLN A 130 -1.80 6.18 -12.41
C GLN A 130 -1.31 4.73 -12.46
N TYR A 131 -0.48 4.31 -11.50
CA TYR A 131 -0.02 2.93 -11.39
C TYR A 131 -1.15 1.99 -10.92
N THR A 132 -1.93 2.42 -9.93
CA THR A 132 -2.98 1.62 -9.33
C THR A 132 -4.25 1.53 -10.18
N ARG A 133 -4.47 2.44 -11.14
CA ARG A 133 -5.59 2.43 -12.11
C ARG A 133 -6.92 1.99 -11.48
N ASN A 134 -7.37 0.78 -11.78
CA ASN A 134 -8.66 0.21 -11.36
C ASN A 134 -8.56 -0.69 -10.12
N THR A 135 -7.37 -0.82 -9.53
CA THR A 135 -7.11 -1.71 -8.39
C THR A 135 -7.24 -1.01 -7.05
N ALA A 136 -7.15 0.32 -7.03
CA ALA A 136 -7.35 1.12 -5.84
C ALA A 136 -8.81 1.55 -5.70
N SER A 137 -9.32 1.48 -4.48
CA SER A 137 -10.59 2.07 -4.10
C SER A 137 -10.34 3.44 -3.50
N VAL A 138 -10.73 4.49 -4.22
CA VAL A 138 -10.67 5.88 -3.72
C VAL A 138 -11.94 6.15 -2.92
N MET A 139 -11.78 6.73 -1.73
CA MET A 139 -12.86 6.99 -0.79
C MET A 139 -12.72 8.38 -0.20
N ASP A 140 -13.76 9.19 -0.33
CA ASP A 140 -13.85 10.49 0.34
C ASP A 140 -13.85 10.32 1.87
N ALA A 141 -12.85 10.93 2.51
CA ALA A 141 -12.61 10.94 3.93
C ALA A 141 -12.67 12.36 4.55
N THR A 142 -13.29 13.32 3.85
CA THR A 142 -13.42 14.70 4.31
C THR A 142 -14.39 14.82 5.50
N GLY A 143 -15.36 13.92 5.60
CA GLY A 143 -16.41 13.93 6.64
C GLY A 143 -15.99 13.51 8.07
N LYS A 144 -16.99 13.28 8.92
CA LYS A 144 -16.80 12.81 10.31
C LYS A 144 -16.19 11.41 10.34
N ARG A 145 -15.37 11.13 11.36
CA ARG A 145 -14.70 9.83 11.56
C ARG A 145 -15.66 8.64 11.53
N THR A 146 -16.87 8.78 12.05
CA THR A 146 -17.90 7.72 12.05
C THR A 146 -18.31 7.33 10.64
N LEU A 147 -18.64 8.33 9.80
CA LEU A 147 -19.05 8.10 8.42
C LEU A 147 -17.91 7.51 7.58
N VAL A 148 -16.69 7.99 7.77
CA VAL A 148 -15.51 7.46 7.08
C VAL A 148 -15.26 6.00 7.49
N ARG A 149 -15.45 5.67 8.77
CA ARG A 149 -15.35 4.30 9.27
C ARG A 149 -16.40 3.40 8.62
N GLU A 150 -17.67 3.80 8.58
CA GLU A 150 -18.75 3.01 7.97
C GLU A 150 -18.47 2.75 6.48
N ARG A 151 -18.01 3.77 5.74
CA ARG A 151 -17.61 3.61 4.34
C ARG A 151 -16.44 2.63 4.19
N LEU A 152 -15.44 2.73 5.06
CA LEU A 152 -14.28 1.84 5.08
C LEU A 152 -14.68 0.40 5.37
N GLU A 153 -15.53 0.18 6.37
CA GLU A 153 -16.07 -1.13 6.71
C GLU A 153 -16.86 -1.72 5.53
N ALA A 154 -17.74 -0.94 4.90
CA ALA A 154 -18.46 -1.38 3.71
C ALA A 154 -17.52 -1.76 2.55
N CYS A 155 -16.40 -1.05 2.39
CA CYS A 155 -15.39 -1.37 1.38
C CYS A 155 -14.64 -2.68 1.69
N LEU A 156 -14.36 -2.96 2.97
CA LEU A 156 -13.69 -4.18 3.40
C LEU A 156 -14.59 -5.41 3.31
N MET A 157 -15.90 -5.25 3.52
CA MET A 157 -16.88 -6.33 3.44
C MET A 157 -17.17 -6.81 2.01
N ARG A 158 -16.89 -5.99 0.99
CA ARG A 158 -16.99 -6.40 -0.42
C ARG A 158 -15.93 -7.45 -0.74
N PRO A 159 -16.10 -8.33 -1.74
CA PRO A 159 -15.02 -9.23 -2.17
C PRO A 159 -13.79 -8.45 -2.64
N ALA A 160 -12.61 -9.08 -2.55
CA ALA A 160 -11.37 -8.44 -3.01
C ALA A 160 -11.45 -8.22 -4.53
N PRO A 161 -10.98 -7.07 -5.04
CA PRO A 161 -10.98 -6.84 -6.47
C PRO A 161 -10.15 -7.93 -7.15
N SER A 162 -10.77 -8.71 -8.04
CA SER A 162 -10.12 -9.78 -8.79
C SER A 162 -9.29 -9.17 -9.93
N VAL A 163 -8.19 -8.50 -9.61
CA VAL A 163 -7.34 -7.90 -10.63
C VAL A 163 -6.13 -8.78 -10.86
N LYS A 164 -5.86 -9.09 -12.13
CA LYS A 164 -4.63 -9.78 -12.56
C LYS A 164 -3.42 -9.04 -12.00
N SER A 165 -2.40 -9.78 -11.58
CA SER A 165 -1.16 -9.21 -11.06
C SER A 165 -0.66 -8.08 -11.98
N ARG A 166 -0.32 -6.93 -11.40
CA ARG A 166 0.17 -5.76 -12.14
C ARG A 166 1.57 -5.99 -12.72
N ILE A 167 2.23 -7.06 -12.27
CA ILE A 167 3.53 -7.51 -12.73
C ILE A 167 3.28 -8.71 -13.65
N PRO A 168 3.85 -8.73 -14.87
CA PRO A 168 3.87 -9.92 -15.69
C PRO A 168 4.50 -11.05 -14.85
N GLU A 169 3.78 -12.14 -14.64
CA GLU A 169 4.41 -13.35 -14.13
C GLU A 169 5.59 -13.65 -15.06
N PRO A 170 6.80 -13.87 -14.52
CA PRO A 170 7.86 -14.43 -15.35
C PRO A 170 7.27 -15.71 -15.93
N LEU A 171 7.26 -15.81 -17.27
CA LEU A 171 6.86 -17.03 -17.96
C LEU A 171 7.57 -18.18 -17.24
N LEU A 172 6.81 -19.13 -16.70
CA LEU A 172 7.37 -20.35 -16.17
C LEU A 172 8.17 -20.96 -17.33
N THR A 173 9.49 -20.80 -17.30
CA THR A 173 10.40 -21.54 -18.16
C THR A 173 10.24 -22.98 -17.71
N THR A 174 9.27 -23.66 -18.29
CA THR A 174 9.10 -25.09 -18.06
C THR A 174 10.35 -25.69 -18.69
N GLU A 175 11.29 -26.12 -17.87
CA GLU A 175 12.46 -26.85 -18.35
C GLU A 175 11.91 -28.02 -19.17
N PRO A 176 12.36 -28.25 -20.41
CA PRO A 176 11.81 -29.31 -21.26
C PRO A 176 11.85 -30.70 -20.62
N MET A 177 12.73 -30.88 -19.63
CA MET A 177 12.87 -32.10 -18.82
C MET A 177 11.76 -32.29 -17.77
N ASP A 178 11.04 -31.24 -17.37
CA ASP A 178 9.94 -31.29 -16.38
C ASP A 178 8.58 -31.54 -17.04
N ILE A 179 8.53 -31.61 -18.37
CA ILE A 179 7.34 -31.99 -19.13
C ILE A 179 7.23 -33.51 -19.10
N GLU A 180 6.44 -34.02 -18.16
CA GLU A 180 6.07 -35.43 -18.11
C GLU A 180 5.11 -35.71 -19.28
N PHE A 181 5.59 -36.39 -20.32
CA PHE A 181 4.75 -36.91 -21.39
C PHE A 181 4.01 -38.15 -20.88
N ASP A 182 2.71 -38.05 -20.62
CA ASP A 182 1.86 -39.23 -20.48
C ASP A 182 1.64 -39.83 -21.88
N PRO A 183 2.03 -41.09 -22.14
CA PRO A 183 1.79 -41.74 -23.42
C PRO A 183 0.29 -41.90 -23.78
N ASN A 184 -0.62 -41.63 -22.85
CA ASN A 184 -2.07 -41.61 -23.08
C ASN A 184 -2.66 -40.21 -23.29
N ASP A 185 -1.86 -39.13 -23.17
CA ASP A 185 -2.37 -37.80 -23.47
C ASP A 185 -2.69 -37.69 -24.96
N GLU A 186 -3.95 -37.38 -25.28
CA GLU A 186 -4.35 -37.06 -26.65
C GLU A 186 -3.63 -35.79 -27.10
N PRO A 187 -3.01 -35.79 -28.30
CA PRO A 187 -2.38 -34.58 -28.82
C PRO A 187 -3.44 -33.50 -29.02
N ASP A 188 -3.13 -32.27 -28.60
CA ASP A 188 -4.00 -31.12 -28.83
C ASP A 188 -4.23 -30.97 -30.35
N PRO A 189 -5.47 -31.12 -30.85
CA PRO A 189 -5.75 -31.05 -32.28
C PRO A 189 -5.41 -29.68 -32.89
N SER A 190 -5.30 -28.61 -32.08
CA SER A 190 -4.92 -27.27 -32.55
C SER A 190 -3.49 -27.18 -33.06
N ILE A 191 -2.60 -28.11 -32.69
CA ILE A 191 -1.24 -28.23 -33.25
C ILE A 191 -1.27 -28.41 -34.78
N PHE A 192 -2.32 -29.02 -35.31
CA PHE A 192 -2.44 -29.29 -36.73
C PHE A 192 -3.10 -28.17 -37.51
N ASP A 193 -3.63 -27.13 -36.85
CA ASP A 193 -4.34 -26.03 -37.51
C ASP A 193 -3.42 -25.21 -38.44
N ASP A 194 -2.15 -25.04 -38.05
CA ASP A 194 -1.14 -24.34 -38.86
C ASP A 194 -0.56 -25.21 -40.01
N ILE A 195 -0.80 -26.53 -39.95
CA ILE A 195 -0.26 -27.51 -40.90
C ILE A 195 -1.35 -27.96 -41.89
N ARG A 196 -2.62 -27.85 -41.51
CA ARG A 196 -3.75 -28.20 -42.36
C ARG A 196 -3.95 -27.16 -43.45
N VAL A 197 -3.88 -27.60 -44.69
CA VAL A 197 -4.29 -26.79 -45.84
C VAL A 197 -5.77 -26.40 -45.67
N PRO A 198 -6.13 -25.11 -45.78
CA PRO A 198 -7.52 -24.66 -45.64
C PRO A 198 -8.43 -25.41 -46.61
N GLU A 199 -9.56 -25.93 -46.11
CA GLU A 199 -10.51 -26.66 -46.95
C GLU A 199 -11.07 -25.74 -48.06
N PRO A 200 -11.11 -26.21 -49.33
CA PRO A 200 -11.66 -25.43 -50.42
C PRO A 200 -13.16 -25.22 -50.22
N LYS A 201 -13.57 -23.95 -50.17
CA LYS A 201 -14.98 -23.57 -50.09
C LYS A 201 -15.63 -23.76 -51.47
N TYR A 202 -16.45 -24.79 -51.62
CA TYR A 202 -17.32 -24.95 -52.78
C TYR A 202 -18.61 -24.18 -52.59
N SER A 203 -18.84 -23.17 -53.41
CA SER A 203 -20.14 -22.51 -53.56
C SER A 203 -20.89 -23.19 -54.70
N PHE A 204 -22.02 -23.83 -54.39
CA PHE A 204 -22.95 -24.31 -55.41
C PHE A 204 -23.74 -23.11 -55.97
N ILE A 205 -23.76 -23.00 -57.31
CA ILE A 205 -24.52 -21.98 -58.07
C ILE A 205 -25.97 -22.45 -58.22
#